data_AF-A3HX09-F1
#
_entry.id   AF-A3HX09-F1
#
_cell.length_a   1.000
_cell.length_b   1.000
_cell.length_c   1.000
_cell.angle_alpha   90.00
_cell.angle_beta   90.00
_cell.angle_gamma   90.00
#
_symmetry.space_group_name_H-M   'P 1'
#
loop_
_entity.id
_entity.type
_entity.pdbx_description
1 polymer ?
#
loop_
_entity_poly.entity_id
_entity_poly.type
_entity_poly.pdbx_seq_one_letter_code
_entity_poly.pdbx_strand_id
1 'polypeptide(L)'
;MQEETPYMNQLADENSATDSDFNARKGQMAEFGAFLIGTEEVPSVNSPGSGAAKITQMDANTLKFELRVANTTGIVFAHLHNAPIGTNGGVVVTLIPNQSPSPLSNGVIAEGMIEAGNLSGALEGMSIQDLIMEMESGNIYVNVHTTDNPGGELRGQVSMVEASDNKNYITKLSGENEVPSIMSDATGIAKFNFSNDGMSASFQVNVDDIEDVRFAHIHLAKAGANGGVVYTLKMDKIEGPVSGVYTKGEIMADNFSGQLMGGDLMILKEAFRTGNAYVNVHSDDFPSGELRGQVH
;
A
#
# COMPACT_ATOMS: atom_id res chain seq x y z
N MET A 1 -12.87 26.25 -65.21
CA MET A 1 -11.64 25.46 -65.01
C MET A 1 -10.84 26.20 -63.96
N GLN A 2 -11.15 26.10 -62.66
CA GLN A 2 -11.09 24.90 -61.80
C GLN A 2 -9.74 24.20 -61.92
N GLU A 3 -8.92 24.34 -60.87
CA GLU A 3 -8.15 23.30 -60.16
C GLU A 3 -7.41 23.99 -58.99
N GLU A 4 -7.97 23.95 -57.78
CA GLU A 4 -7.71 22.98 -56.69
C GLU A 4 -6.44 23.30 -55.87
N THR A 5 -6.67 23.89 -54.69
CA THR A 5 -5.69 23.93 -53.58
C THR A 5 -6.14 22.99 -52.46
N PRO A 6 -5.25 22.23 -51.80
CA PRO A 6 -5.63 21.14 -50.92
C PRO A 6 -6.15 21.62 -49.56
N TYR A 7 -7.16 20.92 -49.05
CA TYR A 7 -7.66 21.01 -47.68
C TYR A 7 -6.56 20.67 -46.66
N MET A 8 -6.17 21.64 -45.82
CA MET A 8 -5.52 21.39 -44.54
C MET A 8 -6.61 21.35 -43.46
N ASN A 9 -6.85 20.16 -42.92
CA ASN A 9 -7.72 19.95 -41.76
C ASN A 9 -6.95 20.42 -40.51
N GLN A 10 -7.31 21.60 -40.01
CA GLN A 10 -6.83 22.13 -38.73
C GLN A 10 -7.80 21.63 -37.66
N LEU A 11 -7.46 20.51 -37.01
CA LEU A 11 -8.14 20.09 -35.78
C LEU A 11 -7.66 21.02 -34.67
N ALA A 12 -8.58 21.84 -34.16
CA ALA A 12 -8.35 22.70 -33.02
C ALA A 12 -8.23 21.85 -31.75
N ASP A 13 -7.22 22.19 -30.94
CA ASP A 13 -7.07 21.80 -29.54
C ASP A 13 -8.30 22.23 -28.74
N GLU A 14 -9.05 21.25 -28.22
CA GLU A 14 -9.94 21.42 -27.07
C GLU A 14 -9.65 20.31 -26.07
N ASN A 15 -8.56 20.45 -25.31
CA ASN A 15 -8.39 19.72 -24.04
C ASN A 15 -8.77 20.65 -22.88
N SER A 16 -10.05 20.98 -22.82
CA SER A 16 -10.69 21.65 -21.70
C SER A 16 -11.20 20.58 -20.74
N ALA A 17 -10.41 20.30 -19.70
CA ALA A 17 -10.84 19.49 -18.57
C ALA A 17 -12.00 20.19 -17.84
N THR A 18 -13.23 19.80 -18.17
CA THR A 18 -14.43 20.26 -17.46
C THR A 18 -15.38 19.08 -17.18
N ASP A 19 -15.48 18.77 -15.88
CA ASP A 19 -16.74 18.48 -15.18
C ASP A 19 -17.54 17.21 -15.52
N SER A 20 -16.94 16.24 -16.24
CA SER A 20 -17.62 14.98 -16.57
C SER A 20 -17.30 13.80 -15.63
N ASP A 21 -16.31 13.91 -14.74
CA ASP A 21 -15.83 12.75 -13.96
C ASP A 21 -16.58 12.52 -12.63
N PHE A 22 -17.26 13.54 -12.09
CA PHE A 22 -18.08 13.36 -10.88
C PHE A 22 -19.34 12.52 -11.11
N ASN A 23 -19.84 12.46 -12.35
CA ASN A 23 -21.06 11.72 -12.68
C ASN A 23 -20.84 10.23 -12.96
N ALA A 24 -19.60 9.77 -13.12
CA ALA A 24 -19.29 8.35 -13.30
C ALA A 24 -19.39 7.53 -11.99
N ARG A 25 -19.36 8.19 -10.82
CA ARG A 25 -19.42 7.56 -9.48
C ARG A 25 -20.83 7.14 -9.03
N LYS A 26 -21.87 7.25 -9.88
CA LYS A 26 -23.28 7.14 -9.46
C LYS A 26 -23.77 5.71 -9.09
N GLY A 27 -22.86 4.76 -8.85
CA GLY A 27 -23.20 3.39 -8.47
C GLY A 27 -22.14 2.64 -7.64
N GLN A 28 -21.01 3.25 -7.30
CA GLN A 28 -19.99 2.65 -6.46
C GLN A 28 -19.75 3.54 -5.26
N MET A 29 -20.10 3.05 -4.07
CA MET A 29 -19.81 3.75 -2.81
C MET A 29 -18.28 3.85 -2.64
N ALA A 30 -17.81 4.94 -2.05
CA ALA A 30 -16.38 5.17 -1.88
C ALA A 30 -15.72 4.09 -0.99
N GLU A 31 -14.51 3.67 -1.36
CA GLU A 31 -13.64 2.84 -0.53
C GLU A 31 -12.34 3.58 -0.26
N PHE A 32 -11.86 3.49 0.97
CA PHE A 32 -10.61 4.06 1.43
C PHE A 32 -9.77 2.98 2.11
N GLY A 33 -8.46 3.17 2.06
CA GLY A 33 -7.49 2.27 2.64
C GLY A 33 -6.32 3.01 3.27
N ALA A 34 -5.63 2.33 4.16
CA ALA A 34 -4.36 2.76 4.73
C ALA A 34 -3.44 1.56 4.94
N PHE A 35 -2.18 1.68 4.56
CA PHE A 35 -1.11 0.81 5.04
C PHE A 35 -0.48 1.42 6.29
N LEU A 36 -0.36 0.65 7.36
CA LEU A 36 0.15 1.12 8.64
C LEU A 36 1.53 0.50 8.93
N ILE A 37 2.49 1.33 9.30
CA ILE A 37 3.85 0.90 9.67
C ILE A 37 4.48 1.89 10.65
N GLY A 38 5.39 1.42 11.51
CA GLY A 38 6.02 2.27 12.53
C GLY A 38 6.85 3.43 11.98
N THR A 39 7.34 3.36 10.73
CA THR A 39 8.08 4.46 10.09
C THR A 39 7.19 5.66 9.74
N GLU A 40 5.87 5.50 9.72
CA GLU A 40 4.94 6.62 9.51
C GLU A 40 4.59 7.37 10.81
N GLU A 41 4.94 6.81 11.98
CA GLU A 41 4.77 7.52 13.26
C GLU A 41 5.59 8.80 13.31
N VAL A 42 5.15 9.76 14.12
CA VAL A 42 5.85 11.04 14.30
C VAL A 42 6.06 11.29 15.79
N PRO A 43 7.27 11.03 16.32
CA PRO A 43 8.46 10.50 15.64
C PRO A 43 8.33 9.02 15.23
N SER A 44 9.10 8.59 14.24
CA SER A 44 9.08 7.20 13.74
C SER A 44 9.49 6.21 14.82
N VAL A 45 8.82 5.06 14.87
CA VAL A 45 9.14 3.96 15.79
C VAL A 45 9.61 2.72 15.03
N ASN A 46 10.44 1.90 15.67
CA ASN A 46 10.86 0.62 15.12
C ASN A 46 9.85 -0.46 15.51
N SER A 47 8.80 -0.61 14.71
CA SER A 47 7.76 -1.62 14.94
C SER A 47 8.14 -2.97 14.36
N PRO A 48 7.95 -4.08 15.10
CA PRO A 48 8.12 -5.42 14.55
C PRO A 48 7.03 -5.78 13.52
N GLY A 49 5.93 -5.03 13.48
CA GLY A 49 4.75 -5.34 12.69
C GLY A 49 4.37 -4.27 11.68
N SER A 50 3.23 -4.52 11.04
CA SER A 50 2.55 -3.60 10.12
C SER A 50 1.05 -3.87 10.18
N GLY A 51 0.24 -3.06 9.50
CA GLY A 51 -1.20 -3.23 9.49
C GLY A 51 -1.85 -2.62 8.26
N ALA A 52 -3.17 -2.79 8.18
CA ALA A 52 -3.98 -2.17 7.16
C ALA A 52 -5.36 -1.81 7.71
N ALA A 53 -5.94 -0.74 7.18
CA ALA A 53 -7.33 -0.40 7.39
C ALA A 53 -8.08 -0.38 6.06
N LYS A 54 -9.34 -0.82 6.08
CA LYS A 54 -10.30 -0.65 4.99
C LYS A 54 -11.52 0.09 5.54
N ILE A 55 -11.96 1.11 4.82
CA ILE A 55 -13.13 1.91 5.17
C ILE A 55 -14.01 2.00 3.93
N THR A 56 -15.25 1.51 4.02
CA THR A 56 -16.18 1.46 2.88
C THR A 56 -17.43 2.25 3.23
N GLN A 57 -17.82 3.17 2.34
CA GLN A 57 -19.08 3.86 2.46
C GLN A 57 -20.24 2.88 2.22
N MET A 58 -21.17 2.79 3.17
CA MET A 58 -22.32 1.90 3.09
C MET A 58 -23.54 2.64 2.55
N ASP A 59 -23.69 3.90 2.97
CA ASP A 59 -24.69 4.86 2.53
C ASP A 59 -24.20 6.30 2.83
N ALA A 60 -25.08 7.29 2.68
CA ALA A 60 -24.73 8.69 2.90
C ALA A 60 -24.32 9.03 4.35
N ASN A 61 -24.68 8.19 5.32
CA ASN A 61 -24.52 8.47 6.76
C ASN A 61 -23.69 7.43 7.51
N THR A 62 -23.16 6.42 6.82
CA THR A 62 -22.51 5.28 7.46
C THR A 62 -21.27 4.84 6.69
N LEU A 63 -20.14 4.74 7.39
CA LEU A 63 -18.94 4.01 6.92
C LEU A 63 -18.81 2.70 7.68
N LYS A 64 -18.44 1.61 7.00
CA LYS A 64 -17.93 0.39 7.64
C LYS A 64 -16.41 0.45 7.67
N PHE A 65 -15.80 0.11 8.80
CA PHE A 65 -14.34 -0.05 8.90
C PHE A 65 -13.95 -1.46 9.30
N GLU A 66 -12.74 -1.84 8.89
CA GLU A 66 -12.03 -3.03 9.34
C GLU A 66 -10.55 -2.65 9.52
N LEU A 67 -9.95 -3.04 10.64
CA LEU A 67 -8.56 -2.77 10.99
C LEU A 67 -7.85 -4.09 11.29
N ARG A 68 -6.73 -4.32 10.61
CA ARG A 68 -5.92 -5.52 10.71
C ARG A 68 -4.47 -5.20 11.03
N VAL A 69 -3.80 -6.14 11.69
CA VAL A 69 -2.36 -6.06 11.98
C VAL A 69 -1.66 -7.38 11.71
N ALA A 70 -0.34 -7.31 11.56
CA ALA A 70 0.59 -8.41 11.54
C ALA A 70 1.70 -8.15 12.57
N ASN A 71 2.16 -9.21 13.24
CA ASN A 71 3.29 -9.20 14.17
C ASN A 71 3.27 -8.04 15.20
N THR A 72 2.09 -7.69 15.73
CA THR A 72 1.91 -6.52 16.61
C THR A 72 1.22 -6.92 17.91
N THR A 73 1.95 -6.96 19.02
CA THR A 73 1.41 -7.38 20.33
C THR A 73 1.07 -6.21 21.24
N GLY A 74 0.26 -6.46 22.27
CA GLY A 74 0.04 -5.49 23.35
C GLY A 74 -0.86 -4.31 22.97
N ILE A 75 -1.75 -4.48 21.99
CA ILE A 75 -2.62 -3.43 21.47
C ILE A 75 -3.63 -2.97 22.54
N VAL A 76 -3.69 -1.66 22.79
CA VAL A 76 -4.51 -1.05 23.86
C VAL A 76 -5.60 -0.13 23.35
N PHE A 77 -5.43 0.53 22.21
CA PHE A 77 -6.46 1.36 21.56
C PHE A 77 -6.04 1.74 20.13
N ALA A 78 -6.99 2.24 19.34
CA ALA A 78 -6.79 2.69 17.97
C ALA A 78 -7.78 3.80 17.59
N HIS A 79 -7.34 4.71 16.74
CA HIS A 79 -8.09 5.92 16.37
C HIS A 79 -7.96 6.26 14.89
N LEU A 80 -8.92 7.07 14.41
CA LEU A 80 -8.68 8.00 13.31
C LEU A 80 -8.33 9.37 13.88
N HIS A 81 -7.32 10.01 13.29
CA HIS A 81 -6.87 11.36 13.63
C HIS A 81 -7.00 12.30 12.43
N ASN A 82 -7.14 13.60 12.68
CA ASN A 82 -7.19 14.64 11.66
C ASN A 82 -5.90 15.47 11.63
N ALA A 83 -5.01 15.15 10.69
CA ALA A 83 -3.87 15.95 10.25
C ALA A 83 -3.30 15.42 8.91
N PRO A 84 -2.64 16.28 8.11
CA PRO A 84 -1.93 15.84 6.92
C PRO A 84 -0.76 14.91 7.24
N ILE A 85 -0.26 14.22 6.22
CA ILE A 85 0.89 13.31 6.30
C ILE A 85 2.09 13.95 7.02
N GLY A 86 2.74 13.18 7.90
CA GLY A 86 3.92 13.62 8.65
C GLY A 86 3.63 14.59 9.82
N THR A 87 2.36 14.88 10.12
CA THR A 87 1.97 15.74 11.26
C THR A 87 1.06 14.99 12.24
N ASN A 88 1.17 15.24 13.54
CA ASN A 88 0.26 14.69 14.56
C ASN A 88 -1.02 15.52 14.63
N GLY A 89 -2.16 14.83 14.68
CA GLY A 89 -3.50 15.42 14.73
C GLY A 89 -4.30 15.01 15.96
N GLY A 90 -5.43 15.69 16.19
CA GLY A 90 -6.39 15.28 17.22
C GLY A 90 -7.18 14.05 16.79
N VAL A 91 -7.66 13.26 17.76
CA VAL A 91 -8.58 12.14 17.51
C VAL A 91 -9.91 12.68 16.99
N VAL A 92 -10.44 12.02 15.96
CA VAL A 92 -11.78 12.30 15.41
C VAL A 92 -12.71 11.09 15.45
N VAL A 93 -12.18 9.86 15.49
CA VAL A 93 -12.97 8.63 15.71
C VAL A 93 -12.18 7.66 16.58
N THR A 94 -12.84 7.05 17.56
CA THR A 94 -12.29 5.92 18.32
C THR A 94 -12.69 4.60 17.68
N LEU A 95 -11.69 3.83 17.21
CA LEU A 95 -11.90 2.53 16.57
C LEU A 95 -11.83 1.39 17.59
N ILE A 96 -10.88 1.48 18.53
CA ILE A 96 -10.76 0.58 19.68
C ILE A 96 -10.70 1.46 20.93
N PRO A 97 -11.67 1.37 21.86
CA PRO A 97 -11.60 2.10 23.13
C PRO A 97 -10.45 1.58 23.98
N ASN A 98 -9.95 2.42 24.89
CA ASN A 98 -8.88 2.02 25.81
C ASN A 98 -9.26 0.76 26.60
N GLN A 99 -8.42 -0.26 26.49
CA GLN A 99 -8.64 -1.59 27.04
C GLN A 99 -7.35 -2.17 27.62
N SER A 100 -7.48 -3.29 28.34
CA SER A 100 -6.33 -4.13 28.65
C SER A 100 -5.68 -4.62 27.36
N PRO A 101 -4.36 -4.90 27.35
CA PRO A 101 -3.65 -5.30 26.15
C PRO A 101 -4.30 -6.54 25.50
N SER A 102 -4.61 -6.43 24.22
CA SER A 102 -5.22 -7.51 23.45
C SER A 102 -4.28 -8.72 23.37
N PRO A 103 -4.79 -9.96 23.46
CA PRO A 103 -3.99 -11.17 23.20
C PRO A 103 -3.73 -11.37 21.70
N LEU A 104 -4.43 -10.66 20.82
CA LEU A 104 -4.24 -10.76 19.37
C LEU A 104 -2.93 -10.09 18.97
N SER A 105 -2.20 -10.77 18.09
CA SER A 105 -0.99 -10.25 17.44
C SER A 105 -1.14 -10.08 15.94
N ASN A 106 -2.19 -10.67 15.36
CA ASN A 106 -2.39 -10.83 13.94
C ASN A 106 -3.89 -10.84 13.60
N GLY A 107 -4.23 -10.46 12.37
CA GLY A 107 -5.57 -10.52 11.80
C GLY A 107 -6.42 -9.28 12.12
N VAL A 108 -7.75 -9.44 12.02
CA VAL A 108 -8.72 -8.36 12.32
C VAL A 108 -8.73 -8.09 13.81
N ILE A 109 -8.35 -6.87 14.20
CA ILE A 109 -8.35 -6.42 15.59
C ILE A 109 -9.54 -5.53 15.93
N ALA A 110 -10.19 -4.95 14.92
CA ALA A 110 -11.43 -4.21 15.06
C ALA A 110 -12.21 -4.14 13.75
N GLU A 111 -13.53 -4.16 13.86
CA GLU A 111 -14.46 -3.86 12.79
C GLU A 111 -15.68 -3.14 13.37
N GLY A 112 -16.34 -2.31 12.58
CA GLY A 112 -17.51 -1.58 13.05
C GLY A 112 -18.09 -0.60 12.04
N MET A 113 -19.09 0.15 12.49
CA MET A 113 -19.68 1.25 11.75
C MET A 113 -19.25 2.59 12.35
N ILE A 114 -19.08 3.59 11.50
CA ILE A 114 -18.86 4.98 11.86
C ILE A 114 -20.07 5.76 11.35
N GLU A 115 -20.80 6.33 12.29
CA GLU A 115 -21.91 7.25 12.06
C GLU A 115 -21.53 8.64 12.63
N ALA A 116 -22.32 9.67 12.32
CA ALA A 116 -22.06 11.04 12.77
C ALA A 116 -21.89 11.15 14.30
N GLY A 117 -22.59 10.32 15.08
CA GLY A 117 -22.47 10.28 16.54
C GLY A 117 -21.13 9.73 17.07
N ASN A 118 -20.31 9.12 16.22
CA ASN A 118 -18.96 8.65 16.58
C ASN A 118 -17.88 9.72 16.35
N LEU A 119 -18.22 10.81 15.64
CA LEU A 119 -17.27 11.87 15.35
C LEU A 119 -17.00 12.70 16.61
N SER A 120 -15.74 13.09 16.77
CA SER A 120 -15.24 13.82 17.94
C SER A 120 -14.18 14.84 17.53
N GLY A 121 -13.73 15.66 18.48
CA GLY A 121 -12.68 16.63 18.25
C GLY A 121 -13.06 17.64 17.17
N ALA A 122 -12.20 17.82 16.17
CA ALA A 122 -12.44 18.77 15.08
C ALA A 122 -13.66 18.44 14.22
N LEU A 123 -14.15 17.19 14.24
CA LEU A 123 -15.32 16.74 13.48
C LEU A 123 -16.55 16.48 14.37
N GLU A 124 -16.52 16.88 15.64
CA GLU A 124 -17.67 16.71 16.53
C GLU A 124 -18.90 17.46 16.01
N GLY A 125 -20.03 16.75 15.91
CA GLY A 125 -21.29 17.31 15.39
C GLY A 125 -21.35 17.49 13.86
N MET A 126 -20.31 17.08 13.13
CA MET A 126 -20.30 17.08 11.67
C MET A 126 -20.96 15.83 11.07
N SER A 127 -21.09 15.79 9.75
CA SER A 127 -21.64 14.65 9.01
C SER A 127 -20.57 13.64 8.61
N ILE A 128 -20.98 12.43 8.24
CA ILE A 128 -20.06 11.45 7.61
C ILE A 128 -19.47 11.99 6.30
N GLN A 129 -20.21 12.84 5.58
CA GLN A 129 -19.68 13.46 4.36
C GLN A 129 -18.49 14.38 4.66
N ASP A 130 -18.47 15.06 5.81
CA ASP A 130 -17.33 15.88 6.24
C ASP A 130 -16.10 15.02 6.54
N LEU A 131 -16.29 13.88 7.22
CA LEU A 131 -15.20 12.93 7.42
C LEU A 131 -14.66 12.37 6.08
N ILE A 132 -15.55 12.06 5.13
CA ILE A 132 -15.16 11.62 3.78
C ILE A 132 -14.33 12.69 3.08
N MET A 133 -14.74 13.97 3.13
CA MET A 133 -13.97 15.07 2.53
C MET A 133 -12.57 15.21 3.14
N GLU A 134 -12.43 14.99 4.45
CA GLU A 134 -11.11 14.98 5.10
C GLU A 134 -10.26 13.76 4.68
N MET A 135 -10.87 12.59 4.44
CA MET A 135 -10.16 11.43 3.88
C MET A 135 -9.71 11.69 2.45
N GLU A 136 -10.58 12.24 1.60
CA GLU A 136 -10.27 12.61 0.22
C GLU A 136 -9.20 13.70 0.13
N SER A 137 -9.15 14.59 1.12
CA SER A 137 -8.13 15.64 1.25
C SER A 137 -6.81 15.13 1.82
N GLY A 138 -6.72 13.85 2.21
CA GLY A 138 -5.52 13.26 2.79
C GLY A 138 -5.21 13.77 4.20
N ASN A 139 -6.23 14.19 4.96
CA ASN A 139 -6.11 14.72 6.32
C ASN A 139 -6.46 13.69 7.40
N ILE A 140 -6.86 12.48 7.04
CA ILE A 140 -7.15 11.43 8.01
C ILE A 140 -6.06 10.38 8.02
N TYR A 141 -5.60 9.99 9.22
CA TYR A 141 -4.73 8.82 9.40
C TYR A 141 -5.26 7.90 10.48
N VAL A 142 -4.97 6.61 10.32
CA VAL A 142 -5.20 5.56 11.31
C VAL A 142 -3.98 5.46 12.20
N ASN A 143 -4.17 5.29 13.51
CA ASN A 143 -3.10 5.00 14.45
C ASN A 143 -3.50 3.84 15.38
N VAL A 144 -2.56 2.91 15.61
CA VAL A 144 -2.69 1.79 16.54
C VAL A 144 -1.67 1.94 17.65
N HIS A 145 -2.11 1.82 18.90
CA HIS A 145 -1.27 2.01 20.07
C HIS A 145 -1.09 0.70 20.84
N THR A 146 0.13 0.48 21.30
CA THR A 146 0.50 -0.68 22.13
C THR A 146 0.95 -0.23 23.51
N THR A 147 1.13 -1.18 24.43
CA THR A 147 1.77 -0.90 25.73
C THR A 147 3.19 -0.35 25.59
N ASP A 148 3.90 -0.80 24.55
CA ASP A 148 5.31 -0.48 24.36
C ASP A 148 5.48 0.86 23.62
N ASN A 149 4.53 1.19 22.74
CA ASN A 149 4.46 2.46 22.03
C ASN A 149 3.10 3.14 22.24
N PRO A 150 2.85 3.72 23.44
CA PRO A 150 1.57 4.35 23.76
C PRO A 150 1.31 5.62 22.95
N GLY A 151 2.35 6.25 22.39
CA GLY A 151 2.22 7.38 21.47
C GLY A 151 1.76 6.98 20.06
N GLY A 152 1.87 5.70 19.70
CA GLY A 152 1.59 5.14 18.38
C GLY A 152 2.62 4.09 18.01
N GLU A 153 2.17 2.88 17.68
CA GLU A 153 2.97 1.76 17.19
C GLU A 153 2.96 1.71 15.66
N LEU A 154 1.77 1.87 15.07
CA LEU A 154 1.54 1.79 13.63
C LEU A 154 0.65 2.95 13.18
N ARG A 155 1.12 3.69 12.18
CA ARG A 155 0.37 4.78 11.54
C ARG A 155 0.27 4.57 10.04
N GLY A 156 -0.86 4.99 9.46
CA GLY A 156 -1.08 4.99 8.03
C GLY A 156 -2.05 6.09 7.60
N GLN A 157 -1.67 6.88 6.60
CA GLN A 157 -2.58 7.90 6.04
C GLN A 157 -3.71 7.21 5.25
N VAL A 158 -4.94 7.65 5.46
CA VAL A 158 -6.11 7.18 4.72
C VAL A 158 -6.12 7.85 3.34
N SER A 159 -6.44 7.08 2.32
CA SER A 159 -6.49 7.50 0.92
C SER A 159 -7.57 6.72 0.19
N MET A 160 -8.13 7.28 -0.90
CA MET A 160 -9.09 6.55 -1.72
C MET A 160 -8.46 5.29 -2.32
N VAL A 161 -9.28 4.26 -2.42
CA VAL A 161 -9.01 3.05 -3.20
C VAL A 161 -9.78 3.21 -4.50
N GLU A 162 -9.06 3.52 -5.58
CA GLU A 162 -9.68 3.70 -6.88
C GLU A 162 -10.17 2.35 -7.44
N ALA A 163 -11.21 2.37 -8.27
CA ALA A 163 -11.67 1.16 -8.94
C ALA A 163 -10.58 0.54 -9.85
N SER A 164 -9.58 1.34 -10.24
CA SER A 164 -8.37 0.91 -10.96
C SER A 164 -7.25 0.36 -10.07
N ASP A 165 -7.31 0.51 -8.74
CA ASP A 165 -6.32 -0.04 -7.78
C ASP A 165 -6.44 -1.58 -7.65
N ASN A 166 -6.91 -2.20 -8.73
CA ASN A 166 -7.45 -3.53 -8.75
C ASN A 166 -6.46 -4.51 -9.35
N LYS A 167 -5.86 -5.23 -8.40
CA LYS A 167 -5.26 -6.56 -8.51
C LYS A 167 -3.89 -6.57 -9.16
N ASN A 168 -3.70 -5.79 -10.22
CA ASN A 168 -2.49 -5.86 -11.02
C ASN A 168 -1.50 -4.79 -10.62
N TYR A 169 -0.34 -5.20 -10.12
CA TYR A 169 0.79 -4.31 -9.90
C TYR A 169 1.92 -4.70 -10.83
N ILE A 170 2.55 -3.71 -11.45
CA ILE A 170 3.67 -3.91 -12.36
C ILE A 170 4.75 -2.89 -12.00
N THR A 171 5.97 -3.36 -11.78
CA THR A 171 7.11 -2.48 -11.56
C THR A 171 8.29 -2.88 -12.43
N LYS A 172 9.03 -1.88 -12.90
CA LYS A 172 10.30 -2.08 -13.60
C LYS A 172 11.41 -2.15 -12.57
N LEU A 173 12.33 -3.08 -12.77
CA LEU A 173 13.48 -3.30 -11.90
C LEU A 173 14.74 -2.78 -12.60
N SER A 174 15.56 -2.03 -11.89
CA SER A 174 16.87 -1.54 -12.36
C SER A 174 17.84 -1.36 -11.19
N GLY A 175 19.14 -1.35 -11.49
CA GLY A 175 20.19 -1.03 -10.51
C GLY A 175 20.17 0.43 -10.04
N GLU A 176 19.61 1.34 -10.84
CA GLU A 176 19.42 2.75 -10.45
C GLU A 176 18.48 2.92 -9.25
N ASN A 177 17.57 1.97 -9.05
CA ASN A 177 16.61 2.00 -7.95
C ASN A 177 17.15 1.37 -6.66
N GLU A 178 18.29 0.67 -6.71
CA GLU A 178 18.93 0.12 -5.51
C GLU A 178 19.34 1.23 -4.54
N VAL A 179 19.51 0.89 -3.26
CA VAL A 179 19.91 1.85 -2.22
C VAL A 179 21.13 1.30 -1.47
N PRO A 180 22.35 1.81 -1.74
CA PRO A 180 22.68 2.82 -2.76
C PRO A 180 22.51 2.30 -4.20
N SER A 181 22.31 3.22 -5.14
CA SER A 181 22.21 2.90 -6.56
C SER A 181 23.50 2.26 -7.08
N ILE A 182 23.35 1.27 -7.96
CA ILE A 182 24.45 0.58 -8.63
C ILE A 182 24.36 0.77 -10.15
N MET A 183 25.49 0.58 -10.83
CA MET A 183 25.56 0.52 -12.29
C MET A 183 25.45 -0.95 -12.72
N SER A 184 24.30 -1.33 -13.26
CA SER A 184 24.09 -2.60 -13.96
C SER A 184 23.28 -2.32 -15.22
N ASP A 185 23.65 -2.99 -16.32
CA ASP A 185 22.89 -2.96 -17.57
C ASP A 185 21.68 -3.92 -17.53
N ALA A 186 21.63 -4.81 -16.53
CA ALA A 186 20.52 -5.72 -16.32
C ALA A 186 19.23 -4.95 -16.04
N THR A 187 18.10 -5.50 -16.48
CA THR A 187 16.77 -4.93 -16.21
C THR A 187 15.79 -6.01 -15.80
N GLY A 188 14.65 -5.62 -15.25
CA GLY A 188 13.59 -6.56 -14.94
C GLY A 188 12.21 -5.95 -14.91
N ILE A 189 11.20 -6.83 -14.83
CA ILE A 189 9.81 -6.46 -14.61
C ILE A 189 9.23 -7.47 -13.62
N ALA A 190 8.66 -6.98 -12.53
CA ALA A 190 7.85 -7.79 -11.62
C ALA A 190 6.36 -7.47 -11.84
N LYS A 191 5.53 -8.51 -11.91
CA LYS A 191 4.08 -8.43 -12.03
C LYS A 191 3.42 -9.20 -10.91
N PHE A 192 2.37 -8.65 -10.35
CA PHE A 192 1.55 -9.27 -9.30
C PHE A 192 0.08 -9.14 -9.68
N ASN A 193 -0.71 -10.19 -9.47
CA ASN A 193 -2.15 -10.18 -9.65
C ASN A 193 -2.83 -10.79 -8.41
N PHE A 194 -3.49 -9.95 -7.60
CA PHE A 194 -4.28 -10.38 -6.46
C PHE A 194 -5.60 -11.01 -6.91
N SER A 195 -6.00 -12.10 -6.25
CA SER A 195 -7.29 -12.74 -6.44
C SER A 195 -8.45 -11.82 -6.02
N ASN A 196 -9.66 -12.10 -6.54
CA ASN A 196 -10.85 -11.31 -6.21
C ASN A 196 -11.23 -11.40 -4.72
N ASP A 197 -10.97 -12.55 -4.09
CA ASP A 197 -11.20 -12.79 -2.67
C ASP A 197 -10.06 -12.26 -1.78
N GLY A 198 -8.97 -11.78 -2.38
CA GLY A 198 -7.81 -11.27 -1.66
C GLY A 198 -7.02 -12.33 -0.89
N MET A 199 -7.29 -13.62 -1.12
CA MET A 199 -6.63 -14.72 -0.39
C MET A 199 -5.32 -15.19 -1.04
N SER A 200 -5.10 -14.93 -2.33
CA SER A 200 -3.83 -15.22 -3.00
C SER A 200 -3.41 -14.09 -3.95
N ALA A 201 -2.15 -14.11 -4.37
CA ALA A 201 -1.68 -13.27 -5.45
C ALA A 201 -0.70 -14.03 -6.33
N SER A 202 -0.99 -14.15 -7.62
CA SER A 202 -0.03 -14.68 -8.58
C SER A 202 1.09 -13.65 -8.82
N PHE A 203 2.30 -14.11 -9.06
CA PHE A 203 3.41 -13.26 -9.44
C PHE A 203 4.22 -13.84 -10.59
N GLN A 204 4.89 -12.94 -11.32
CA GLN A 204 5.91 -13.29 -12.30
C GLN A 204 7.01 -12.22 -12.29
N VAL A 205 8.26 -12.65 -12.18
CA VAL A 205 9.44 -11.79 -12.31
C VAL A 205 10.18 -12.18 -13.58
N ASN A 206 10.35 -11.20 -14.46
CA ASN A 206 11.20 -11.29 -15.62
C ASN A 206 12.47 -10.49 -15.39
N VAL A 207 13.58 -11.00 -15.90
CA VAL A 207 14.89 -10.33 -15.90
C VAL A 207 15.46 -10.37 -17.31
N ASP A 208 16.38 -9.47 -17.60
CA ASP A 208 17.12 -9.43 -18.84
C ASP A 208 18.58 -9.10 -18.53
N ASP A 209 19.49 -9.91 -19.09
CA ASP A 209 20.94 -9.75 -19.03
C ASP A 209 21.52 -9.74 -17.60
N ILE A 210 21.01 -10.63 -16.74
CA ILE A 210 21.55 -10.83 -15.39
C ILE A 210 22.32 -12.15 -15.31
N GLU A 211 23.51 -12.13 -14.72
CA GLU A 211 24.38 -13.29 -14.53
C GLU A 211 24.27 -13.82 -13.09
N ASP A 212 24.37 -15.14 -12.92
CA ASP A 212 24.51 -15.81 -11.61
C ASP A 212 23.46 -15.37 -10.56
N VAL A 213 22.18 -15.34 -10.95
CA VAL A 213 21.07 -14.90 -10.09
C VAL A 213 20.92 -15.79 -8.87
N ARG A 214 20.83 -15.21 -7.68
CA ARG A 214 20.77 -15.92 -6.38
C ARG A 214 19.35 -16.10 -5.84
N PHE A 215 18.59 -15.01 -5.74
CA PHE A 215 17.25 -15.00 -5.13
C PHE A 215 16.52 -13.69 -5.41
N ALA A 216 15.23 -13.66 -5.12
CA ALA A 216 14.40 -12.47 -5.20
C ALA A 216 13.43 -12.36 -4.01
N HIS A 217 13.18 -11.14 -3.57
CA HIS A 217 12.36 -10.86 -2.39
C HIS A 217 11.34 -9.75 -2.62
N ILE A 218 10.34 -9.71 -1.75
CA ILE A 218 9.53 -8.54 -1.47
C ILE A 218 9.97 -7.97 -0.12
N HIS A 219 10.14 -6.65 -0.07
CA HIS A 219 10.51 -5.90 1.12
C HIS A 219 9.47 -4.82 1.43
N LEU A 220 9.40 -4.38 2.70
CA LEU A 220 8.60 -3.22 3.12
C LEU A 220 9.48 -2.00 3.41
N ALA A 221 9.40 -1.00 2.54
CA ALA A 221 9.93 0.35 2.73
C ALA A 221 9.40 1.27 1.63
N LYS A 222 9.39 2.59 1.91
CA LYS A 222 9.21 3.61 0.87
C LYS A 222 10.36 3.63 -0.13
N ALA A 223 10.12 4.22 -1.29
CA ALA A 223 11.15 4.50 -2.28
C ALA A 223 12.33 5.25 -1.65
N GLY A 224 13.55 4.81 -1.95
CA GLY A 224 14.79 5.40 -1.41
C GLY A 224 15.22 4.90 -0.03
N ALA A 225 14.45 4.02 0.63
CA ALA A 225 14.82 3.38 1.89
C ALA A 225 14.98 1.86 1.74
N ASN A 226 15.79 1.24 2.60
CA ASN A 226 15.92 -0.21 2.69
C ASN A 226 14.98 -0.77 3.76
N GLY A 227 14.32 -1.88 3.43
CA GLY A 227 13.33 -2.54 4.26
C GLY A 227 13.69 -3.98 4.59
N GLY A 228 13.04 -4.54 5.61
CA GLY A 228 13.13 -5.98 5.89
C GLY A 228 12.45 -6.81 4.80
N VAL A 229 12.94 -8.04 4.58
CA VAL A 229 12.26 -9.04 3.73
C VAL A 229 10.95 -9.42 4.40
N VAL A 230 9.87 -9.47 3.61
CA VAL A 230 8.56 -9.95 4.07
C VAL A 230 8.04 -11.15 3.29
N TYR A 231 8.59 -11.41 2.10
CA TYR A 231 8.30 -12.60 1.32
C TYR A 231 9.46 -12.96 0.40
N THR A 232 9.73 -14.25 0.24
CA THR A 232 10.77 -14.76 -0.65
C THR A 232 10.14 -15.33 -1.93
N LEU A 233 10.44 -14.69 -3.07
CA LEU A 233 9.89 -15.06 -4.38
C LEU A 233 10.64 -16.26 -5.01
N LYS A 234 11.94 -16.36 -4.75
CA LYS A 234 12.80 -17.48 -5.19
C LYS A 234 14.07 -17.55 -4.36
N MET A 235 14.54 -18.76 -4.05
CA MET A 235 15.81 -19.02 -3.34
C MET A 235 16.86 -19.77 -4.16
N ASP A 236 16.48 -20.38 -5.30
CA ASP A 236 17.44 -21.19 -6.05
C ASP A 236 18.34 -20.29 -6.89
N LYS A 237 19.65 -20.52 -6.72
CA LYS A 237 20.66 -19.94 -7.61
C LYS A 237 20.53 -20.52 -9.02
N ILE A 238 20.69 -19.66 -10.01
CA ILE A 238 20.85 -20.02 -11.42
C ILE A 238 22.23 -19.53 -11.83
N GLU A 239 23.10 -20.44 -12.26
CA GLU A 239 24.43 -20.10 -12.79
C GLU A 239 24.32 -19.68 -14.27
N GLY A 240 25.09 -18.68 -14.67
CA GLY A 240 25.13 -18.14 -16.03
C GLY A 240 24.01 -17.13 -16.35
N PRO A 241 23.88 -16.74 -17.63
CA PRO A 241 23.00 -15.65 -18.04
C PRO A 241 21.54 -16.05 -17.96
N VAL A 242 20.71 -15.13 -17.46
CA VAL A 242 19.26 -15.26 -17.41
C VAL A 242 18.59 -14.09 -18.13
N SER A 243 17.83 -14.40 -19.17
CA SER A 243 16.88 -13.49 -19.82
C SER A 243 15.52 -14.17 -19.99
N GLY A 244 14.44 -13.44 -19.71
CA GLY A 244 13.07 -13.92 -19.79
C GLY A 244 12.43 -14.14 -18.42
N VAL A 245 11.68 -15.22 -18.26
CA VAL A 245 10.97 -15.51 -16.99
C VAL A 245 11.93 -16.11 -15.98
N TYR A 246 12.26 -15.36 -14.93
CA TYR A 246 13.12 -15.83 -13.84
C TYR A 246 12.34 -16.69 -12.83
N THR A 247 11.20 -16.18 -12.36
CA THR A 247 10.34 -16.91 -11.42
C THR A 247 8.87 -16.54 -11.59
N LYS A 248 7.98 -17.47 -11.22
CA LYS A 248 6.54 -17.25 -11.12
C LYS A 248 5.96 -18.15 -10.04
N GLY A 249 4.87 -17.73 -9.41
CA GLY A 249 4.23 -18.49 -8.36
C GLY A 249 2.99 -17.81 -7.80
N GLU A 250 2.54 -18.31 -6.65
CA GLU A 250 1.45 -17.73 -5.86
C GLU A 250 2.00 -17.30 -4.51
N ILE A 251 1.66 -16.09 -4.10
CA ILE A 251 1.88 -15.56 -2.75
C ILE A 251 0.75 -16.07 -1.87
N MET A 252 1.14 -16.71 -0.76
CA MET A 252 0.26 -17.21 0.28
C MET A 252 0.70 -16.61 1.61
N ALA A 253 -0.27 -16.19 2.43
CA ALA A 253 -0.03 -15.50 3.70
C ALA A 253 0.84 -16.31 4.68
N ASP A 254 0.71 -17.63 4.67
CA ASP A 254 1.47 -18.56 5.54
C ASP A 254 3.00 -18.46 5.35
N ASN A 255 3.46 -17.91 4.22
CA ASN A 255 4.88 -17.74 3.91
C ASN A 255 5.39 -16.32 4.20
N PHE A 256 4.56 -15.44 4.79
CA PHE A 256 5.03 -14.13 5.20
C PHE A 256 6.01 -14.18 6.36
N SER A 257 6.93 -13.22 6.35
CA SER A 257 7.98 -13.05 7.34
C SER A 257 8.13 -11.58 7.73
N GLY A 258 9.00 -11.30 8.69
CA GLY A 258 9.27 -9.93 9.14
C GLY A 258 8.00 -9.21 9.60
N GLN A 259 7.81 -7.99 9.11
CA GLN A 259 6.67 -7.14 9.47
C GLN A 259 5.31 -7.64 8.96
N LEU A 260 5.28 -8.66 8.09
CA LEU A 260 4.03 -9.33 7.67
C LEU A 260 3.82 -10.70 8.34
N MET A 261 4.70 -11.13 9.25
CA MET A 261 4.61 -12.45 9.87
C MET A 261 3.25 -12.65 10.57
N GLY A 262 2.53 -13.69 10.18
CA GLY A 262 1.18 -14.00 10.69
C GLY A 262 0.05 -13.13 10.14
N GLY A 263 0.38 -12.13 9.31
CA GLY A 263 -0.57 -11.25 8.62
C GLY A 263 -1.24 -11.89 7.41
N ASP A 264 -1.97 -11.07 6.65
CA ASP A 264 -2.68 -11.48 5.44
C ASP A 264 -2.35 -10.59 4.22
N LEU A 265 -2.85 -10.99 3.05
CA LEU A 265 -2.57 -10.33 1.80
C LEU A 265 -3.20 -8.94 1.68
N MET A 266 -4.17 -8.58 2.53
CA MET A 266 -4.72 -7.23 2.54
C MET A 266 -3.65 -6.23 2.99
N ILE A 267 -2.82 -6.60 3.97
CA ILE A 267 -1.71 -5.74 4.42
C ILE A 267 -0.68 -5.54 3.31
N LEU A 268 -0.29 -6.61 2.61
CA LEU A 268 0.61 -6.53 1.47
C LEU A 268 0.00 -5.70 0.32
N LYS A 269 -1.29 -5.89 0.02
CA LYS A 269 -1.99 -5.16 -1.03
C LYS A 269 -2.00 -3.66 -0.73
N GLU A 270 -2.25 -3.26 0.51
CA GLU A 270 -2.20 -1.86 0.91
C GLU A 270 -0.76 -1.32 0.86
N ALA A 271 0.24 -2.11 1.22
CA ALA A 271 1.64 -1.73 1.05
C ALA A 271 1.99 -1.47 -0.42
N PHE A 272 1.45 -2.28 -1.35
CA PHE A 272 1.62 -2.05 -2.79
C PHE A 272 0.89 -0.78 -3.20
N ARG A 273 -0.41 -0.67 -2.93
CA ARG A 273 -1.24 0.50 -3.30
C ARG A 273 -0.65 1.84 -2.85
N THR A 274 0.02 1.85 -1.69
CA THR A 274 0.57 3.06 -1.08
C THR A 274 2.07 3.26 -1.35
N GLY A 275 2.70 2.43 -2.18
CA GLY A 275 4.11 2.58 -2.53
C GLY A 275 5.07 2.30 -1.37
N ASN A 276 4.71 1.38 -0.47
CA ASN A 276 5.48 0.98 0.72
C ASN A 276 6.14 -0.41 0.58
N ALA A 277 6.13 -1.00 -0.60
CA ALA A 277 6.85 -2.24 -0.87
C ALA A 277 7.69 -2.17 -2.14
N TYR A 278 8.79 -2.92 -2.14
CA TYR A 278 9.62 -3.09 -3.34
C TYR A 278 10.00 -4.54 -3.56
N VAL A 279 10.27 -4.86 -4.83
CA VAL A 279 10.85 -6.14 -5.24
C VAL A 279 12.32 -5.92 -5.52
N ASN A 280 13.15 -6.89 -5.16
CA ASN A 280 14.51 -6.94 -5.66
C ASN A 280 14.92 -8.33 -6.16
N VAL A 281 15.97 -8.34 -6.99
CA VAL A 281 16.65 -9.54 -7.49
C VAL A 281 18.14 -9.40 -7.21
N HIS A 282 18.77 -10.47 -6.75
CA HIS A 282 20.17 -10.49 -6.35
C HIS A 282 20.97 -11.42 -7.26
N SER A 283 22.24 -11.09 -7.49
CA SER A 283 23.24 -11.92 -8.20
C SER A 283 24.49 -12.12 -7.35
N ASP A 284 25.45 -12.89 -7.86
CA ASP A 284 26.76 -13.04 -7.24
C ASP A 284 27.58 -11.73 -7.28
N ASP A 285 27.47 -10.95 -8.36
CA ASP A 285 28.16 -9.66 -8.51
C ASP A 285 27.55 -8.57 -7.63
N PHE A 286 26.24 -8.63 -7.38
CA PHE A 286 25.53 -7.71 -6.49
C PHE A 286 24.74 -8.45 -5.39
N PRO A 287 25.43 -9.00 -4.37
CA PRO A 287 24.82 -9.76 -3.28
C PRO A 287 23.74 -9.03 -2.49
N SER A 288 23.82 -7.71 -2.40
CA SER A 288 22.88 -6.88 -1.64
C SER A 288 21.63 -6.48 -2.44
N GLY A 289 21.64 -6.70 -3.75
CA GLY A 289 20.58 -6.34 -4.69
C GLY A 289 21.19 -5.85 -6.01
N GLU A 290 20.76 -6.40 -7.13
CA GLU A 290 21.13 -5.94 -8.47
C GLU A 290 20.01 -5.11 -9.12
N LEU A 291 18.77 -5.57 -8.97
CA LEU A 291 17.61 -4.94 -9.59
C LEU A 291 16.56 -4.67 -8.53
N ARG A 292 16.13 -3.41 -8.39
CA ARG A 292 15.02 -3.01 -7.52
C ARG A 292 13.92 -2.28 -8.27
N GLY A 293 12.68 -2.47 -7.83
CA GLY A 293 11.54 -1.67 -8.27
C GLY A 293 10.50 -1.49 -7.17
N GLN A 294 10.09 -0.24 -6.94
CA GLN A 294 9.01 0.08 -6.01
C GLN A 294 7.66 -0.34 -6.61
N VAL A 295 6.83 -1.03 -5.84
CA VAL A 295 5.51 -1.50 -6.28
C VAL A 295 4.46 -0.47 -5.87
N HIS A 296 3.65 -0.03 -6.83
CA HIS A 296 2.48 0.84 -6.67
C HIS A 296 1.55 0.70 -7.88
#